data_AF-A0A1H8WZ68-F1
#
_entry.id   AF-A0A1H8WZ68-F1
#
_cell.length_a   1.000
_cell.length_b   1.000
_cell.length_c   1.000
_cell.angle_alpha   90.00
_cell.angle_beta   90.00
_cell.angle_gamma   90.00
#
_symmetry.space_group_name_H-M   'P 1'
#
loop_
_entity.id
_entity.type
_entity.pdbx_description
1 polymer ?
#
loop_
_entity_poly.entity_id
_entity_poly.type
_entity_poly.pdbx_seq_one_letter_code
_entity_poly.pdbx_strand_id
1 'polypeptide(L)'
;MSVRIATSLLCVVLTAPQAIAQSTDIKFVGQSRATPQLKRDILTAVAGYSKARHSCDTIATVETAPLPQGYEPKTAMFRVSAPQHFYERWVAGLCGAKRAFLVAMWPSPKGGADYKVVEVPDGTEP
;
A
#
# COMPACT_ATOMS: atom_id res chain seq x y z
N MET A 1 -3.07 -3.67 73.48
CA MET A 1 -3.14 -4.60 72.33
C MET A 1 -3.63 -3.85 71.11
N SER A 2 -2.82 -3.70 70.08
CA SER A 2 -3.25 -3.23 68.75
C SER A 2 -2.18 -3.64 67.73
N VAL A 3 -2.45 -4.70 66.98
CA VAL A 3 -1.60 -5.18 65.88
C VAL A 3 -2.07 -4.47 64.61
N ARG A 4 -1.19 -3.76 63.91
CA ARG A 4 -1.46 -3.19 62.59
C ARG A 4 -0.75 -4.04 61.55
N ILE A 5 -1.53 -4.81 60.78
CA ILE A 5 -1.05 -5.63 59.66
C ILE A 5 -0.95 -4.70 58.44
N ALA A 6 0.28 -4.45 57.99
CA ALA A 6 0.55 -3.71 56.77
C ALA A 6 0.52 -4.67 55.57
N THR A 7 -0.56 -4.62 54.80
CA THR A 7 -0.73 -5.42 53.58
C THR A 7 0.03 -4.75 52.44
N SER A 8 1.22 -5.25 52.12
CA SER A 8 2.02 -4.80 50.98
C SER A 8 1.37 -5.24 49.67
N LEU A 9 0.86 -4.28 48.90
CA LEU A 9 0.34 -4.50 47.55
C LEU A 9 1.51 -4.76 46.59
N LEU A 10 1.62 -5.99 46.06
CA LEU A 10 2.63 -6.38 45.09
C LEU A 10 2.14 -5.98 43.68
N CYS A 11 2.66 -4.89 43.12
CA CYS A 11 2.41 -4.51 41.71
C CYS A 11 3.22 -5.41 40.77
N VAL A 12 2.57 -6.38 40.14
CA VAL A 12 3.14 -7.15 39.03
C VAL A 12 3.11 -6.28 37.78
N VAL A 13 4.27 -5.77 37.35
CA VAL A 13 4.41 -5.02 36.10
C VAL A 13 4.47 -6.04 34.96
N LEU A 14 3.36 -6.23 34.24
CA LEU A 14 3.36 -6.98 32.98
C LEU A 14 4.08 -6.14 31.91
N THR A 15 5.33 -6.48 31.63
CA THR A 15 6.04 -5.96 30.45
C THR A 15 5.51 -6.69 29.21
N ALA A 16 4.59 -6.07 28.49
CA ALA A 16 4.20 -6.55 27.17
C ALA A 16 5.42 -6.49 26.23
N PRO A 17 5.70 -7.54 25.44
CA PRO A 17 6.78 -7.51 24.47
C PRO A 17 6.48 -6.43 23.43
N GLN A 18 7.39 -5.46 23.33
CA GLN A 18 7.34 -4.44 22.29
C GLN A 18 7.65 -5.12 20.97
N ALA A 19 6.62 -5.35 20.16
CA ALA A 19 6.82 -5.74 18.77
C ALA A 19 7.60 -4.61 18.09
N ILE A 20 8.87 -4.87 17.79
CA ILE A 20 9.69 -3.98 16.96
C ILE A 20 9.00 -3.99 15.59
N ALA A 21 8.23 -2.94 15.31
CA ALA A 21 7.73 -2.68 13.98
C ALA A 21 8.96 -2.43 13.09
N GLN A 22 9.40 -3.45 12.37
CA GLN A 22 10.37 -3.29 11.30
C GLN A 22 9.72 -2.32 10.31
N SER A 23 10.17 -1.06 10.27
CA SER A 23 9.87 -0.18 9.17
C SER A 23 10.59 -0.78 7.96
N THR A 24 9.90 -1.64 7.24
CA THR A 24 10.38 -2.12 5.95
C THR A 24 10.38 -0.89 5.05
N ASP A 25 11.51 -0.20 4.97
CA ASP A 25 11.67 0.94 4.09
C ASP A 25 11.49 0.44 2.66
N ILE A 26 10.30 0.66 2.11
CA ILE A 26 9.96 0.26 0.75
C ILE A 26 10.81 1.11 -0.18
N LYS A 27 11.71 0.46 -0.93
CA LYS A 27 12.56 1.17 -1.88
C LYS A 27 11.74 1.60 -3.09
N PHE A 28 11.43 2.88 -3.18
CA PHE A 28 10.80 3.51 -4.35
C PHE A 28 11.84 3.93 -5.38
N VAL A 29 11.56 3.66 -6.65
CA VAL A 29 12.38 4.07 -7.80
C VAL A 29 11.47 4.63 -8.89
N GLY A 30 11.93 5.65 -9.61
CA GLY A 30 11.21 6.25 -10.73
C GLY A 30 10.42 7.51 -10.34
N GLN A 31 9.48 7.87 -11.19
CA GLN A 31 8.66 9.07 -11.04
C GLN A 31 7.21 8.68 -10.80
N SER A 32 6.52 9.41 -9.95
CA SER A 32 5.10 9.22 -9.72
C SER A 32 4.48 10.56 -9.36
N ARG A 33 3.30 10.80 -9.91
CA ARG A 33 2.44 11.95 -9.61
C ARG A 33 1.65 11.77 -8.32
N ALA A 34 1.68 10.58 -7.72
CA ALA A 34 1.04 10.33 -6.44
C ALA A 34 1.74 11.12 -5.32
N THR A 35 0.94 11.78 -4.48
CA THR A 35 1.44 12.41 -3.25
C THR A 35 1.98 11.33 -2.29
N PRO A 36 2.84 11.68 -1.31
CA PRO A 36 3.35 10.70 -0.35
C PRO A 36 2.25 9.94 0.41
N GLN A 37 1.13 10.59 0.73
CA GLN A 37 -0.02 9.93 1.34
C GLN A 37 -0.69 8.95 0.36
N LEU A 38 -0.98 9.39 -0.86
CA LEU A 38 -1.61 8.54 -1.86
C LEU A 38 -0.76 7.31 -2.21
N LYS A 39 0.58 7.45 -2.20
CA LYS A 39 1.49 6.30 -2.34
C LYS A 39 1.28 5.26 -1.25
N ARG A 40 1.15 5.68 0.01
CA ARG A 40 0.89 4.75 1.14
C ARG A 40 -0.46 4.07 0.99
N ASP A 41 -1.48 4.81 0.56
CA ASP A 41 -2.83 4.27 0.37
C ASP A 41 -2.84 3.21 -0.74
N ILE A 42 -2.22 3.52 -1.88
CA ILE A 42 -2.05 2.56 -3.00
C ILE A 42 -1.29 1.32 -2.54
N LEU A 43 -0.18 1.48 -1.81
CA LEU A 43 0.59 0.33 -1.31
C LEU A 43 -0.17 -0.51 -0.31
N THR A 44 -1.03 0.10 0.51
CA THR A 44 -1.92 -0.63 1.42
C THR A 44 -2.89 -1.50 0.61
N ALA A 45 -3.44 -0.97 -0.48
CA ALA A 45 -4.29 -1.73 -1.39
C ALA A 45 -3.54 -2.85 -2.12
N VAL A 46 -2.30 -2.59 -2.59
CA VAL A 46 -1.43 -3.61 -3.21
C VAL A 46 -1.11 -4.73 -2.22
N ALA A 47 -0.73 -4.40 -0.98
CA ALA A 47 -0.45 -5.37 0.06
C ALA A 47 -1.68 -6.23 0.38
N GLY A 48 -2.87 -5.60 0.52
CA GLY A 48 -4.13 -6.31 0.73
C GLY A 48 -4.49 -7.24 -0.43
N TYR A 49 -4.35 -6.78 -1.67
CA TYR A 49 -4.55 -7.61 -2.87
C TYR A 49 -3.57 -8.80 -2.88
N SER A 50 -2.29 -8.53 -2.65
CA SER A 50 -1.23 -9.54 -2.63
C SER A 50 -1.47 -10.57 -1.54
N LYS A 51 -1.94 -10.15 -0.36
CA LYS A 51 -2.32 -11.07 0.72
C LYS A 51 -3.44 -12.00 0.28
N ALA A 52 -4.46 -11.48 -0.38
CA ALA A 52 -5.62 -12.25 -0.80
C ALA A 52 -5.31 -13.21 -1.97
N ARG A 53 -4.42 -12.84 -2.89
CA ARG A 53 -4.12 -13.63 -4.09
C ARG A 53 -2.89 -14.52 -3.98
N HIS A 54 -1.88 -14.05 -3.27
CA HIS A 54 -0.55 -14.65 -3.19
C HIS A 54 -0.17 -15.05 -1.76
N SER A 55 -1.10 -14.96 -0.80
CA SER A 55 -0.90 -15.26 0.63
C SER A 55 0.18 -14.44 1.34
N CYS A 56 0.67 -13.36 0.71
CA CYS A 56 1.78 -12.57 1.19
C CYS A 56 1.59 -11.08 0.87
N ASP A 57 1.92 -10.21 1.82
CA ASP A 57 1.73 -8.75 1.80
C ASP A 57 3.06 -7.98 1.82
N THR A 58 4.20 -8.69 1.82
CA THR A 58 5.51 -8.06 1.92
C THR A 58 5.91 -7.41 0.60
N ILE A 59 6.06 -6.08 0.64
CA ILE A 59 6.54 -5.25 -0.45
C ILE A 59 7.98 -4.81 -0.14
N ALA A 60 8.93 -5.13 -1.03
CA ALA A 60 10.33 -4.75 -0.85
C ALA A 60 10.73 -3.52 -1.70
N THR A 61 10.26 -3.49 -2.95
CA THR A 61 10.61 -2.45 -3.93
C THR A 61 9.40 -2.04 -4.73
N VAL A 62 9.36 -0.79 -5.19
CA VAL A 62 8.32 -0.29 -6.08
C VAL A 62 8.96 0.60 -7.15
N GLU A 63 8.83 0.22 -8.40
CA GLU A 63 9.22 1.03 -9.55
C GLU A 63 7.97 1.70 -10.13
N THR A 64 7.98 3.02 -10.28
CA THR A 64 6.84 3.79 -10.79
C THR A 64 7.18 4.52 -12.08
N ALA A 65 6.27 4.47 -13.04
CA ALA A 65 6.38 5.19 -14.31
C ALA A 65 5.02 5.81 -14.70
N PRO A 66 4.93 7.14 -14.88
CA PRO A 66 3.72 7.76 -15.39
C PRO A 66 3.46 7.35 -16.84
N LEU A 67 2.22 6.99 -17.17
CA LEU A 67 1.83 6.75 -18.55
C LEU A 67 1.47 8.08 -19.24
N PRO A 68 1.59 8.15 -20.59
CA PRO A 68 1.31 9.37 -21.35
C PRO A 68 -0.08 9.94 -21.09
N GLN A 69 -0.22 11.25 -21.25
CA GLN A 69 -1.53 11.90 -21.17
C GLN A 69 -2.47 11.31 -22.23
N GLY A 70 -3.71 11.01 -21.83
CA GLY A 70 -4.70 10.37 -22.71
C GLY A 70 -4.49 8.88 -22.93
N TYR A 71 -3.53 8.24 -22.25
CA TYR A 71 -3.46 6.79 -22.23
C TYR A 71 -4.76 6.21 -21.66
N GLU A 72 -5.29 5.22 -22.37
CA GLU A 72 -6.45 4.44 -21.96
C GLU A 72 -6.12 2.95 -22.04
N PRO A 73 -6.38 2.16 -20.97
CA PRO A 73 -6.18 0.73 -20.99
C PRO A 73 -6.96 0.05 -22.12
N LYS A 74 -6.34 -0.94 -22.77
CA LYS A 74 -7.05 -1.75 -23.78
C LYS A 74 -8.16 -2.56 -23.11
N THR A 75 -7.87 -3.09 -21.94
CA THR A 75 -8.80 -3.92 -21.18
C THR A 75 -9.82 -3.07 -20.43
N ALA A 76 -11.11 -3.22 -20.77
CA ALA A 76 -12.20 -2.41 -20.22
C ALA A 76 -12.27 -2.44 -18.68
N MET A 77 -11.96 -3.58 -18.05
CA MET A 77 -11.99 -3.71 -16.59
C MET A 77 -10.98 -2.82 -15.88
N PHE A 78 -9.92 -2.35 -16.55
CA PHE A 78 -8.91 -1.46 -15.95
C PHE A 78 -9.27 0.02 -16.06
N ARG A 79 -10.18 0.37 -16.98
CA ARG A 79 -10.59 1.76 -17.21
C ARG A 79 -11.29 2.37 -16.00
N VAL A 80 -11.23 3.70 -15.92
CA VAL A 80 -12.02 4.53 -15.01
C VAL A 80 -12.72 5.63 -15.80
N SER A 81 -13.95 5.97 -15.42
CA SER A 81 -14.72 7.04 -16.07
C SER A 81 -14.55 8.40 -15.39
N ALA A 82 -13.76 8.47 -14.32
CA ALA A 82 -13.57 9.69 -13.55
C ALA A 82 -12.89 10.78 -14.41
N PRO A 83 -13.31 12.04 -14.31
CA PRO A 83 -12.67 13.12 -15.05
C PRO A 83 -11.23 13.35 -14.55
N GLN A 84 -10.37 13.83 -15.44
CA GLN A 84 -8.96 14.16 -15.14
C GLN A 84 -8.16 13.00 -14.55
N HIS A 85 -8.57 11.77 -14.81
CA HIS A 85 -7.82 10.61 -14.40
C HIS A 85 -6.52 10.49 -15.20
N PHE A 86 -5.54 9.85 -14.59
CA PHE A 86 -4.30 9.46 -15.26
C PHE A 86 -3.84 8.11 -14.75
N TYR A 87 -3.04 7.43 -15.56
CA TYR A 87 -2.52 6.11 -15.24
C TYR A 87 -1.01 6.15 -14.98
N GLU A 88 -0.57 5.25 -14.11
CA GLU A 88 0.82 4.93 -13.90
C GLU A 88 1.01 3.41 -13.89
N ARG A 89 2.16 2.98 -14.39
CA ARG A 89 2.63 1.61 -14.25
C ARG A 89 3.46 1.50 -12.98
N TRP A 90 3.10 0.54 -12.14
CA TRP A 90 3.78 0.27 -10.87
C TRP A 90 4.26 -1.17 -10.88
N VAL A 91 5.57 -1.40 -10.75
CA VAL A 91 6.14 -2.75 -10.63
C VAL A 91 6.61 -2.95 -9.20
N ALA A 92 5.90 -3.80 -8.46
CA ALA A 92 6.20 -4.11 -7.07
C ALA A 92 7.01 -5.42 -6.96
N GLY A 93 8.05 -5.39 -6.13
CA GLY A 93 8.74 -6.59 -5.65
C GLY A 93 7.95 -7.18 -4.49
N LEU A 94 7.05 -8.11 -4.79
CA LEU A 94 6.17 -8.78 -3.86
C LEU A 94 6.66 -10.21 -3.61
N CYS A 95 7.05 -10.49 -2.38
CA CYS A 95 7.31 -11.88 -1.95
C CYS A 95 8.37 -12.61 -2.79
N GLY A 96 9.40 -11.88 -3.23
CA GLY A 96 10.47 -12.39 -4.09
C GLY A 96 10.15 -12.39 -5.59
N ALA A 97 8.94 -12.03 -6.01
CA ALA A 97 8.54 -11.93 -7.41
C ALA A 97 8.26 -10.46 -7.80
N LYS A 98 8.45 -10.13 -9.08
CA LYS A 98 7.99 -8.84 -9.63
C LYS A 98 6.56 -8.99 -10.11
N ARG A 99 5.72 -8.01 -9.80
CA ARG A 99 4.30 -7.95 -10.21
C ARG A 99 3.99 -6.55 -10.72
N ALA A 100 3.36 -6.48 -11.88
CA ALA A 100 2.95 -5.23 -12.50
C ALA A 100 1.53 -4.85 -12.09
N PHE A 101 1.32 -3.57 -11.83
CA PHE A 101 0.05 -2.98 -11.49
C PHE A 101 -0.20 -1.76 -12.36
N LEU A 102 -1.44 -1.62 -12.81
CA LEU A 102 -1.93 -0.38 -13.39
C LEU A 102 -2.65 0.41 -12.31
N VAL A 103 -2.22 1.64 -12.10
CA VAL A 103 -2.75 2.53 -11.08
C VAL A 103 -3.40 3.71 -11.77
N ALA A 104 -4.73 3.79 -11.68
CA ALA A 104 -5.48 4.98 -12.08
C ALA A 104 -5.66 5.89 -10.87
N MET A 105 -5.46 7.19 -11.03
CA MET A 105 -5.64 8.20 -9.99
C MET A 105 -6.42 9.40 -10.54
N TRP A 106 -7.29 9.98 -9.72
CA TRP A 106 -8.09 11.16 -10.09
C TRP A 106 -8.45 12.00 -8.86
N PRO A 107 -8.76 13.31 -9.03
CA PRO A 107 -9.23 14.14 -7.93
C PRO A 107 -10.51 13.59 -7.31
N SER A 108 -10.56 13.51 -5.97
CA SER A 108 -11.77 13.07 -5.27
C SER A 108 -12.69 14.27 -5.02
N PRO A 109 -14.02 14.13 -5.21
CA PRO A 109 -14.98 15.18 -4.82
C PRO A 109 -15.00 15.46 -3.31
N LYS A 110 -14.43 14.55 -2.49
CA LYS A 110 -14.29 14.70 -1.04
C LYS A 110 -13.00 15.42 -0.62
N GLY A 111 -12.21 15.86 -1.58
CA GLY A 111 -10.85 16.35 -1.37
C GLY A 111 -9.81 15.23 -1.43
N GLY A 112 -8.58 15.57 -1.83
CA GLY A 112 -7.53 14.58 -2.07
C GLY A 112 -7.69 13.89 -3.43
N ALA A 113 -7.31 12.62 -3.50
CA ALA A 113 -7.35 11.82 -4.72
C ALA A 113 -7.90 10.42 -4.43
N ASP A 114 -8.76 9.95 -5.33
CA ASP A 114 -9.19 8.56 -5.38
C ASP A 114 -8.25 7.77 -6.31
N TYR A 115 -8.23 6.45 -6.14
CA TYR A 115 -7.41 5.57 -6.97
C TYR A 115 -8.09 4.22 -7.23
N LYS A 116 -7.61 3.57 -8.29
CA LYS A 116 -7.90 2.17 -8.59
C LYS A 116 -6.59 1.48 -8.93
N VAL A 117 -6.36 0.31 -8.33
CA VAL A 117 -5.18 -0.51 -8.58
C VAL A 117 -5.61 -1.89 -9.08
N VAL A 118 -4.96 -2.38 -10.12
CA VAL A 118 -5.22 -3.71 -10.67
C VAL A 118 -3.91 -4.37 -11.05
N GLU A 119 -3.69 -5.62 -10.65
CA GLU A 119 -2.57 -6.41 -11.15
C GLU A 119 -2.77 -6.70 -12.64
N VAL A 120 -1.73 -6.47 -13.43
CA VAL A 120 -1.71 -6.64 -14.88
C VAL A 120 -0.82 -7.84 -15.20
N PRO A 121 -1.35 -8.90 -15.85
CA PRO A 121 -0.53 -9.99 -16.36
C PRO A 121 0.52 -9.50 -17.35
N ASP A 122 1.68 -10.15 -17.37
CA ASP A 122 2.77 -9.78 -18.28
C ASP A 122 2.28 -9.74 -19.74
N GLY A 123 2.62 -8.65 -20.44
CA GLY A 123 2.27 -8.44 -21.85
C GLY A 123 0.85 -7.94 -22.15
N THR A 124 0.01 -7.69 -21.12
CA THR A 124 -1.37 -7.22 -21.35
C THR A 124 -1.53 -5.70 -21.42
N GLU A 125 -0.77 -4.93 -20.64
CA GLU A 125 -0.71 -3.46 -20.66
C GLU A 125 0.75 -3.01 -20.47
N PRO A 126 1.13 -1.78 -20.89
CA PRO A 126 2.50 -1.27 -20.80
C PRO A 126 3.04 -1.12 -19.36
#